data_AF-A0A0C9XGH6-F1
#
_entry.id   AF-A0A0C9XGH6-F1
#
_cell.length_a   1.000
_cell.length_b   1.000
_cell.length_c   1.000
_cell.angle_alpha   90.00
_cell.angle_beta   90.00
_cell.angle_gamma   90.00
#
_symmetry.space_group_name_H-M   'P 1'
#
loop_
_entity.id
_entity.type
_entity.pdbx_description
1 polymer ?
#
loop_
_entity_poly.entity_id
_entity_poly.type
_entity_poly.pdbx_seq_one_letter_code
_entity_poly.pdbx_strand_id
1 'polypeptide(L)'
;MDLTQEALEHLATFPSLRTLSFNSVKGATRTYDQHLPVVTRNSTSGYPALQKLFISCKTTDTTIAFAQLLSSSPIEDLEIEIVDLCYPRQWRELFSTISRHIYHPSLELLNLKESGNAFAPPEAHYSDIGLEALTVFTNLQVVDIQPTFGIQLTSDTVNRLADAWPKIRNLELGNTYPSSRSPIIKTEDLIPFAQRCPKLLDLGIVFDAQNTQLRSSPGLFNNTLTALSVADSPINDPAIVAAFLSDIFPRIESITYENEWWDSPGGDPEDARETARMWEEVERLLETFAKHPILANLFEKHPRAGSGLFQAYNDIVYEQVVDLDRCERGAFQGKKKDTDTVLHVVPCSLSETVSFAWLQAAFAQLNTKEIYLGITSEDASIVYYKISQGVAKPPV
;
A
#
# COMPACT_ATOMS: atom_id res chain seq x y z
N MET A 1 -36.73 3.86 -10.59
CA MET A 1 -37.61 3.03 -11.44
C MET A 1 -37.34 1.62 -11.02
N ASP A 2 -38.32 0.93 -10.45
CA ASP A 2 -38.11 -0.41 -9.93
C ASP A 2 -37.97 -1.36 -11.13
N LEU A 3 -36.81 -2.02 -11.24
CA LEU A 3 -36.59 -2.98 -12.30
C LEU A 3 -37.28 -4.28 -11.89
N THR A 4 -38.37 -4.64 -12.57
CA THR A 4 -39.05 -5.90 -12.29
C THR A 4 -38.25 -7.09 -12.81
N GLN A 5 -38.49 -8.27 -12.25
CA GLN A 5 -37.87 -9.50 -12.71
C GLN A 5 -38.15 -9.74 -14.21
N GLU A 6 -39.34 -9.41 -14.70
CA GLU A 6 -39.70 -9.56 -16.11
C GLU A 6 -38.87 -8.64 -17.02
N ALA A 7 -38.51 -7.44 -16.55
CA ALA A 7 -37.64 -6.54 -17.29
C ALA A 7 -36.22 -7.13 -17.43
N LEU A 8 -35.69 -7.76 -16.38
CA LEU A 8 -34.41 -8.48 -16.42
C LEU A 8 -34.47 -9.69 -17.36
N GLU A 9 -35.53 -10.48 -17.28
CA GLU A 9 -35.73 -11.62 -18.19
C GLU A 9 -35.85 -11.16 -19.64
N HIS A 10 -36.53 -10.03 -19.91
CA HIS A 10 -36.61 -9.46 -21.24
C HIS A 10 -35.24 -8.97 -21.74
N LEU A 11 -34.44 -8.30 -20.90
CA LEU A 11 -33.09 -7.87 -21.26
C LEU A 11 -32.16 -9.05 -21.59
N ALA A 12 -32.34 -10.20 -20.93
CA ALA A 12 -31.61 -11.43 -21.24
C ALA A 12 -31.94 -12.00 -22.63
N THR A 13 -33.06 -11.58 -23.26
CA THR A 13 -33.41 -12.03 -24.62
C THR A 13 -32.59 -11.36 -25.72
N PHE A 14 -31.82 -10.31 -25.43
CA PHE A 14 -31.01 -9.60 -26.42
C PHE A 14 -29.62 -10.27 -26.58
N PRO A 15 -29.37 -11.04 -27.66
CA PRO A 15 -28.14 -11.82 -27.79
C PRO A 15 -26.89 -10.97 -28.06
N SER A 16 -27.06 -9.69 -28.39
CA SER A 16 -25.97 -8.75 -28.67
C SER A 16 -25.70 -7.77 -27.52
N LEU A 17 -26.39 -7.92 -26.39
CA LEU A 17 -26.22 -7.02 -25.25
C LEU A 17 -24.88 -7.28 -24.57
N ARG A 18 -23.96 -6.32 -24.68
CA ARG A 18 -22.58 -6.42 -24.15
C ARG A 18 -22.35 -5.68 -22.84
N THR A 19 -23.14 -4.66 -22.58
CA THR A 19 -22.97 -3.79 -21.42
C THR A 19 -24.32 -3.50 -20.80
N LEU A 20 -24.39 -3.64 -19.48
CA LEU A 20 -25.58 -3.35 -18.70
C LEU A 20 -25.17 -2.58 -17.45
N SER A 21 -25.89 -1.50 -17.16
CA SER A 21 -25.59 -0.63 -16.02
C SER A 21 -26.89 -0.23 -15.33
N PHE A 22 -26.93 -0.42 -14.02
CA PHE A 22 -28.06 -0.07 -13.18
C PHE A 22 -27.60 0.84 -12.04
N ASN A 23 -28.03 2.10 -12.06
CA ASN A 23 -27.61 3.10 -11.06
C ASN A 23 -28.39 3.03 -9.74
N SER A 24 -29.47 2.27 -9.67
CA SER A 24 -30.19 2.01 -8.41
C SER A 24 -31.20 0.89 -8.61
N VAL A 25 -30.88 -0.31 -8.14
CA VAL A 25 -31.81 -1.44 -8.09
C VAL A 25 -32.42 -1.50 -6.70
N LYS A 26 -33.63 -0.95 -6.57
CA LYS A 26 -34.44 -1.09 -5.36
C LYS A 26 -35.23 -2.39 -5.46
N GLY A 27 -34.88 -3.38 -4.64
CA GLY A 27 -35.74 -4.53 -4.37
C GLY A 27 -36.05 -5.41 -5.58
N ALA A 28 -35.03 -6.01 -6.20
CA ALA A 28 -35.25 -7.15 -7.10
C ALA A 28 -35.74 -8.42 -6.35
N THR A 29 -36.07 -8.32 -5.06
CA THR A 29 -36.77 -9.35 -4.30
C THR A 29 -38.27 -9.13 -4.48
N ARG A 30 -39.03 -10.19 -4.80
CA ARG A 30 -40.49 -10.11 -4.92
C ARG A 30 -41.05 -9.40 -3.68
N THR A 31 -41.70 -8.25 -3.89
CA THR A 31 -42.68 -7.60 -3.00
C THR A 31 -42.53 -7.91 -1.51
N TYR A 32 -42.07 -6.91 -0.73
CA TYR A 32 -42.31 -6.73 0.71
C TYR A 32 -43.03 -7.92 1.39
N ASP A 33 -42.26 -8.79 2.07
CA ASP A 33 -42.66 -9.74 3.16
C ASP A 33 -42.09 -11.16 3.07
N GLN A 34 -41.27 -11.53 2.09
CA GLN A 34 -40.67 -12.87 2.08
C GLN A 34 -39.18 -12.82 1.76
N HIS A 35 -38.35 -13.22 2.73
CA HIS A 35 -36.91 -13.52 2.61
C HIS A 35 -36.62 -14.72 1.70
N LEU A 36 -37.32 -14.84 0.58
CA LEU A 36 -37.09 -15.88 -0.41
C LEU A 36 -36.14 -15.33 -1.47
N PRO A 37 -35.01 -16.03 -1.75
CA PRO A 37 -34.14 -15.65 -2.85
C PRO A 37 -34.93 -15.65 -4.15
N VAL A 38 -34.55 -14.78 -5.09
CA VAL A 38 -35.11 -14.77 -6.43
C VAL A 38 -34.81 -16.14 -7.07
N VAL A 39 -35.75 -17.07 -6.98
CA VAL A 39 -35.73 -18.28 -7.80
C VAL A 39 -36.08 -17.81 -9.21
N THR A 40 -35.05 -17.37 -9.94
CA THR A 40 -35.16 -17.14 -11.37
C THR A 40 -35.45 -18.49 -12.00
N ARG A 41 -36.58 -18.59 -12.70
CA ARG A 41 -36.80 -19.73 -13.60
C ARG A 41 -35.64 -19.69 -14.59
N ASN A 42 -34.86 -20.77 -14.67
CA ASN A 42 -33.74 -20.95 -15.59
C ASN A 42 -34.01 -20.30 -16.95
N SER A 43 -33.57 -19.05 -17.14
CA SER A 43 -33.45 -18.46 -18.46
C SER A 43 -32.29 -19.19 -19.11
N THR A 44 -32.60 -20.24 -19.85
CA THR A 44 -31.64 -21.23 -20.40
C THR A 44 -30.56 -20.65 -21.31
N SER A 45 -30.60 -19.35 -21.62
CA SER A 45 -29.58 -18.65 -22.41
C SER A 45 -28.82 -17.54 -21.68
N GLY A 46 -29.19 -17.19 -20.44
CA GLY A 46 -28.53 -16.11 -19.67
C GLY A 46 -28.33 -14.82 -20.48
N TYR A 47 -27.20 -14.15 -20.28
CA TYR A 47 -26.76 -13.01 -21.08
C TYR A 47 -25.51 -13.39 -21.91
N PRO A 48 -25.67 -14.06 -23.07
CA PRO A 48 -24.60 -14.81 -23.70
C PRO A 48 -23.45 -13.96 -24.27
N ALA A 49 -23.69 -12.66 -24.49
CA ALA A 49 -22.69 -11.72 -24.99
C ALA A 49 -22.34 -10.62 -23.97
N LEU A 50 -22.86 -10.68 -22.74
CA LEU A 50 -22.63 -9.64 -21.74
C LEU A 50 -21.21 -9.74 -21.20
N GLN A 51 -20.47 -8.65 -21.36
CA GLN A 51 -19.06 -8.51 -20.99
C GLN A 51 -18.90 -7.56 -19.80
N LYS A 52 -19.74 -6.52 -19.69
CA LYS A 52 -19.62 -5.50 -18.65
C LYS A 52 -20.92 -5.32 -17.89
N LEU A 53 -20.84 -5.37 -16.56
CA LEU A 53 -21.99 -5.18 -15.69
C LEU A 53 -21.66 -4.23 -14.56
N PHE A 54 -22.44 -3.16 -14.44
CA PHE A 54 -22.44 -2.27 -13.28
C PHE A 54 -23.78 -2.35 -12.56
N ILE A 55 -23.78 -2.59 -11.25
CA ILE A 55 -24.98 -2.62 -10.41
C ILE A 55 -24.74 -1.81 -9.15
N SER A 56 -25.53 -0.75 -8.96
CA SER A 56 -25.70 -0.11 -7.65
C SER A 56 -27.01 -0.61 -7.03
N CYS A 57 -26.93 -1.25 -5.87
CA CYS A 57 -28.04 -1.92 -5.21
C CYS A 57 -28.08 -1.65 -3.72
N LYS A 58 -29.24 -1.86 -3.11
CA LYS A 58 -29.40 -1.61 -1.68
C LYS A 58 -28.74 -2.70 -0.82
N THR A 59 -28.93 -3.98 -1.16
CA THR A 59 -28.44 -5.12 -0.37
C THR A 59 -27.74 -6.17 -1.26
N THR A 60 -26.93 -7.03 -0.64
CA THR A 60 -26.21 -8.12 -1.33
C THR A 60 -27.12 -9.16 -1.99
N ASP A 61 -28.37 -9.31 -1.54
CA ASP A 61 -29.32 -10.29 -2.10
C ASP A 61 -29.56 -10.09 -3.59
N THR A 62 -29.65 -8.82 -4.01
CA THR A 62 -29.84 -8.46 -5.41
C THR A 62 -28.61 -8.89 -6.22
N THR A 63 -27.43 -8.61 -5.71
CA THR A 63 -26.16 -8.99 -6.33
C THR A 63 -26.01 -10.50 -6.46
N ILE A 64 -26.39 -11.26 -5.43
CA ILE A 64 -26.36 -12.73 -5.45
C ILE A 64 -27.27 -13.27 -6.56
N ALA A 65 -28.48 -12.73 -6.68
CA ALA A 65 -29.41 -13.13 -7.74
C ALA A 65 -28.86 -12.80 -9.15
N PHE A 66 -28.23 -11.64 -9.32
CA PHE A 66 -27.58 -11.30 -10.58
C PHE A 66 -26.40 -12.22 -10.90
N ALA A 67 -25.50 -12.48 -9.94
CA ALA A 67 -24.36 -13.36 -10.15
C ALA A 67 -24.79 -14.76 -10.62
N GLN A 68 -25.90 -15.30 -10.09
CA GLN A 68 -26.48 -16.57 -10.53
C GLN A 68 -26.94 -16.54 -11.99
N LEU A 69 -27.54 -15.44 -12.45
CA LEU A 69 -27.98 -15.25 -13.84
C LEU A 69 -26.82 -15.13 -14.85
N LEU A 70 -25.62 -14.81 -14.39
CA LEU A 70 -24.44 -14.60 -15.22
C LEU A 70 -23.64 -15.88 -15.49
N SER A 71 -24.15 -17.04 -15.06
CA SER A 71 -23.48 -18.35 -15.18
C SER A 71 -23.03 -18.74 -16.58
N SER A 72 -23.60 -18.13 -17.62
CA SER A 72 -23.28 -18.40 -19.03
C SER A 72 -22.78 -17.17 -19.77
N SER A 73 -22.46 -16.09 -19.04
CA SER A 73 -22.03 -14.81 -19.59
C SER A 73 -20.51 -14.68 -19.52
N PRO A 74 -19.82 -14.27 -20.59
CA PRO A 74 -18.39 -14.03 -20.59
C PRO A 74 -18.06 -12.66 -19.96
N ILE A 75 -18.39 -12.49 -18.68
CA ILE A 75 -18.18 -11.22 -17.98
C ILE A 75 -16.69 -10.96 -17.83
N GLU A 76 -16.26 -9.81 -18.35
CA GLU A 76 -14.92 -9.25 -18.28
C GLU A 76 -14.83 -8.23 -17.14
N ASP A 77 -15.85 -7.36 -17.02
CA ASP A 77 -15.91 -6.30 -16.01
C ASP A 77 -17.16 -6.47 -15.14
N LEU A 78 -16.95 -6.72 -13.85
CA LEU A 78 -18.01 -6.78 -12.85
C LEU A 78 -17.82 -5.69 -11.81
N GLU A 79 -18.77 -4.76 -11.76
CA GLU A 79 -18.78 -3.66 -10.81
C GLU A 79 -20.07 -3.66 -10.00
N ILE A 80 -19.94 -3.69 -8.68
CA ILE A 80 -21.07 -3.73 -7.75
C ILE A 80 -20.84 -2.68 -6.67
N GLU A 81 -21.82 -1.81 -6.50
CA GLU A 81 -21.91 -0.86 -5.40
C GLU A 81 -23.10 -1.24 -4.51
N ILE A 82 -22.84 -1.40 -3.20
CA ILE A 82 -23.86 -1.72 -2.21
C ILE A 82 -24.05 -0.52 -1.30
N VAL A 83 -25.29 -0.03 -1.22
CA VAL A 83 -25.62 1.19 -0.47
C VAL A 83 -25.80 0.91 1.03
N ASP A 84 -26.40 -0.23 1.41
CA ASP A 84 -26.55 -0.59 2.82
C ASP A 84 -25.30 -1.29 3.38
N LEU A 85 -25.23 -1.29 4.71
CA LEU A 85 -24.13 -1.93 5.44
C LEU A 85 -24.11 -3.46 5.28
N CYS A 86 -22.92 -3.99 5.04
CA CYS A 86 -22.64 -5.40 4.84
C CYS A 86 -21.77 -5.95 5.98
N TYR A 87 -22.28 -6.97 6.68
CA TYR A 87 -21.46 -7.69 7.66
C TYR A 87 -20.57 -8.75 6.96
N PRO A 88 -19.51 -9.24 7.62
CA PRO A 88 -18.56 -10.19 7.01
C PRO A 88 -19.20 -11.44 6.40
N ARG A 89 -20.32 -11.92 6.94
CA ARG A 89 -21.05 -13.07 6.41
C ARG A 89 -21.62 -12.80 5.02
N GLN A 90 -22.17 -11.61 4.79
CA GLN A 90 -22.73 -11.21 3.50
C GLN A 90 -21.63 -11.10 2.44
N TRP A 91 -20.48 -10.52 2.80
CA TRP A 91 -19.30 -10.48 1.93
C TRP A 91 -18.83 -11.89 1.54
N ARG A 92 -18.75 -12.81 2.51
CA ARG A 92 -18.39 -14.21 2.24
C ARG A 92 -19.38 -14.89 1.31
N GLU A 93 -20.68 -14.68 1.50
CA GLU A 93 -21.72 -15.24 0.65
C GLU A 93 -21.65 -14.67 -0.77
N LEU A 94 -21.38 -13.36 -0.90
CA LEU A 94 -21.19 -12.71 -2.18
C LEU A 94 -19.97 -13.28 -2.92
N PHE A 95 -18.80 -13.34 -2.29
CA PHE A 95 -17.59 -13.91 -2.91
C PHE A 95 -17.77 -15.38 -3.29
N SER A 96 -18.41 -16.17 -2.42
CA SER A 96 -18.77 -17.56 -2.70
C SER A 96 -19.73 -17.69 -3.88
N THR A 97 -20.64 -16.73 -4.07
CA THR A 97 -21.58 -16.73 -5.19
C THR A 97 -20.89 -16.33 -6.48
N ILE A 98 -20.08 -15.26 -6.46
CA ILE A 98 -19.30 -14.79 -7.61
C ILE A 98 -18.37 -15.91 -8.10
N SER A 99 -17.58 -16.50 -7.20
CA SER A 99 -16.66 -17.60 -7.53
C SER A 99 -17.34 -18.85 -8.09
N ARG A 100 -18.62 -19.10 -7.79
CA ARG A 100 -19.35 -20.27 -8.29
C ARG A 100 -20.00 -20.04 -9.65
N HIS A 101 -20.46 -18.83 -9.91
CA HIS A 101 -21.31 -18.55 -11.06
C HIS A 101 -20.62 -17.71 -12.13
N ILE A 102 -19.67 -16.84 -11.80
CA ILE A 102 -18.97 -16.08 -12.84
C ILE A 102 -17.95 -16.97 -13.55
N TYR A 103 -17.92 -16.91 -14.88
CA TYR A 103 -16.97 -17.67 -15.69
C TYR A 103 -15.54 -17.19 -15.42
N HIS A 104 -14.72 -18.02 -14.78
CA HIS A 104 -13.41 -17.61 -14.26
C HIS A 104 -12.44 -17.05 -15.31
N PRO A 105 -12.33 -17.65 -16.52
CA PRO A 105 -11.35 -17.20 -17.50
C PRO A 105 -11.63 -15.83 -18.13
N SER A 106 -12.86 -15.33 -18.10
CA SER A 106 -13.19 -14.03 -18.72
C SER A 106 -12.99 -12.85 -17.80
N LEU A 107 -13.09 -13.03 -16.48
CA LEU A 107 -13.11 -11.90 -15.55
C LEU A 107 -11.73 -11.24 -15.44
N GLU A 108 -11.66 -9.95 -15.79
CA GLU A 108 -10.45 -9.12 -15.77
C GLU A 108 -10.56 -7.98 -14.74
N LEU A 109 -11.76 -7.45 -14.50
CA LEU A 109 -12.02 -6.39 -13.54
C LEU A 109 -13.10 -6.80 -12.55
N LEU A 110 -12.79 -6.69 -11.26
CA LEU A 110 -13.72 -6.90 -10.17
C LEU A 110 -13.70 -5.71 -9.22
N ASN A 111 -14.80 -4.96 -9.17
CA ASN A 111 -14.96 -3.81 -8.30
C ASN A 111 -16.17 -4.03 -7.39
N LEU A 112 -15.96 -4.05 -6.09
CA LEU A 112 -16.99 -4.32 -5.08
C LEU A 112 -16.88 -3.25 -3.97
N LYS A 113 -17.78 -2.26 -3.98
CA LYS A 113 -17.76 -1.13 -3.04
C LYS A 113 -18.99 -1.12 -2.15
N GLU A 114 -18.79 -0.73 -0.91
CA GLU A 114 -19.84 -0.44 0.06
C GLU A 114 -19.85 1.07 0.34
N SER A 115 -20.98 1.72 0.09
CA SER A 115 -21.16 3.17 0.28
C SER A 115 -21.90 3.49 1.59
N GLY A 116 -22.08 2.49 2.46
CA GLY A 116 -22.79 2.62 3.72
C GLY A 116 -21.97 3.37 4.76
N ASN A 117 -22.52 4.47 5.29
CA ASN A 117 -21.93 5.18 6.42
C ASN A 117 -22.27 4.45 7.73
N ALA A 118 -21.32 3.69 8.29
CA ALA A 118 -21.45 3.15 9.65
C ALA A 118 -20.60 3.93 10.64
N PHE A 119 -21.21 4.28 11.78
CA PHE A 119 -20.47 4.30 13.03
C PHE A 119 -20.28 2.83 13.43
N ALA A 120 -19.04 2.38 13.64
CA ALA A 120 -18.71 0.97 13.90
C ALA A 120 -19.67 0.36 14.95
N PRO A 121 -20.51 -0.64 14.63
CA PRO A 121 -21.30 -1.31 15.63
C PRO A 121 -20.37 -2.14 16.54
N PRO A 122 -20.56 -2.12 17.87
CA PRO A 122 -19.68 -2.78 18.85
C PRO A 122 -19.49 -4.29 18.65
N GLU A 123 -20.37 -4.91 17.86
CA GLU A 123 -20.55 -6.37 17.73
C GLU A 123 -20.18 -6.90 16.33
N ALA A 124 -19.66 -6.07 15.41
CA ALA A 124 -19.06 -6.53 14.14
C ALA A 124 -17.74 -7.25 14.42
N HIS A 125 -17.88 -8.43 14.98
CA HIS A 125 -16.86 -9.19 15.65
C HIS A 125 -16.17 -10.16 14.67
N TYR A 126 -14.91 -9.84 14.38
CA TYR A 126 -13.77 -10.78 14.25
C TYR A 126 -13.83 -11.85 13.14
N SER A 127 -14.60 -11.68 12.08
CA SER A 127 -14.76 -12.74 11.07
C SER A 127 -14.13 -12.37 9.74
N ASP A 128 -13.31 -13.27 9.20
CA ASP A 128 -12.83 -13.23 7.82
C ASP A 128 -14.00 -13.04 6.84
N ILE A 129 -13.79 -12.26 5.78
CA ILE A 129 -14.77 -12.02 4.72
C ILE A 129 -14.72 -13.08 3.62
N GLY A 130 -13.77 -14.02 3.67
CA GLY A 130 -13.67 -15.14 2.73
C GLY A 130 -13.07 -14.74 1.38
N LEU A 131 -12.12 -13.80 1.38
CA LEU A 131 -11.50 -13.24 0.17
C LEU A 131 -10.86 -14.32 -0.72
N GLU A 132 -10.43 -15.42 -0.09
CA GLU A 132 -9.84 -16.60 -0.73
C GLU A 132 -10.74 -17.25 -1.77
N ALA A 133 -12.06 -17.10 -1.67
CA ALA A 133 -12.98 -17.60 -2.69
C ALA A 133 -12.73 -16.99 -4.08
N LEU A 134 -12.13 -15.80 -4.14
CA LEU A 134 -11.82 -15.09 -5.38
C LEU A 134 -10.49 -15.53 -6.02
N THR A 135 -9.73 -16.41 -5.38
CA THR A 135 -8.45 -16.93 -5.93
C THR A 135 -8.64 -17.80 -7.17
N VAL A 136 -9.88 -18.21 -7.48
CA VAL A 136 -10.21 -18.94 -8.72
C VAL A 136 -10.06 -18.09 -9.98
N PHE A 137 -10.06 -16.76 -9.87
CA PHE A 137 -10.02 -15.83 -11.00
C PHE A 137 -8.57 -15.44 -11.36
N THR A 138 -7.91 -16.25 -12.18
CA THR A 138 -6.48 -16.08 -12.50
C THR A 138 -6.17 -15.01 -13.55
N ASN A 139 -7.21 -14.42 -14.17
CA ASN A 139 -7.07 -13.40 -15.22
C ASN A 139 -7.34 -11.98 -14.74
N LEU A 140 -7.57 -11.79 -13.44
CA LEU A 140 -7.79 -10.46 -12.86
C LEU A 140 -6.60 -9.53 -13.10
N GLN A 141 -6.94 -8.33 -13.56
CA GLN A 141 -6.05 -7.21 -13.83
C GLN A 141 -6.37 -6.03 -12.90
N VAL A 142 -7.64 -5.87 -12.51
CA VAL A 142 -8.08 -4.81 -11.61
C VAL A 142 -8.98 -5.43 -10.53
N VAL A 143 -8.61 -5.22 -9.27
CA VAL A 143 -9.42 -5.62 -8.11
C VAL A 143 -9.52 -4.43 -7.17
N ASP A 144 -10.74 -4.03 -6.85
CA ASP A 144 -11.04 -2.98 -5.89
C ASP A 144 -12.16 -3.47 -4.96
N ILE A 145 -11.84 -3.72 -3.70
CA ILE A 145 -12.80 -4.27 -2.72
C ILE A 145 -12.77 -3.40 -1.47
N GLN A 146 -13.85 -2.66 -1.23
CA GLN A 146 -13.96 -1.66 -0.18
C GLN A 146 -15.16 -1.94 0.74
N PRO A 147 -15.04 -2.89 1.68
CA PRO A 147 -16.03 -3.07 2.73
C PRO A 147 -15.92 -1.97 3.79
N THR A 148 -17.04 -1.49 4.32
CA THR A 148 -17.08 -0.39 5.31
C THR A 148 -16.34 -0.74 6.61
N PHE A 149 -16.23 -2.02 6.97
CA PHE A 149 -15.55 -2.47 8.19
C PHE A 149 -14.07 -2.87 7.97
N GLY A 150 -13.53 -2.57 6.79
CA GLY A 150 -12.17 -2.93 6.39
C GLY A 150 -11.97 -4.43 6.13
N ILE A 151 -10.75 -4.80 5.75
CA ILE A 151 -10.36 -6.19 5.47
C ILE A 151 -9.26 -6.61 6.43
N GLN A 152 -9.50 -7.68 7.20
CA GLN A 152 -8.46 -8.26 8.03
C GLN A 152 -7.63 -9.27 7.22
N LEU A 153 -6.53 -8.80 6.64
CA LEU A 153 -5.58 -9.66 5.91
C LEU A 153 -4.66 -10.41 6.87
N THR A 154 -4.19 -11.58 6.43
CA THR A 154 -3.12 -12.36 7.07
C THR A 154 -2.02 -12.65 6.06
N SER A 155 -0.82 -12.97 6.51
CA SER A 155 0.32 -13.32 5.66
C SER A 155 -0.01 -14.48 4.71
N ASP A 156 -0.79 -15.47 5.17
CA ASP A 156 -1.23 -16.63 4.39
C ASP A 156 -2.23 -16.22 3.29
N THR A 157 -3.19 -15.35 3.64
CA THR A 157 -4.12 -14.78 2.65
C THR A 157 -3.36 -14.00 1.58
N VAL A 158 -2.46 -13.10 1.96
CA VAL A 158 -1.66 -12.29 1.02
C VAL A 158 -0.84 -13.18 0.07
N ASN A 159 -0.20 -14.21 0.60
CA ASN A 159 0.55 -15.16 -0.23
C ASN A 159 -0.33 -15.84 -1.29
N ARG A 160 -1.52 -16.31 -0.89
CA ARG A 160 -2.49 -16.93 -1.81
C ARG A 160 -2.99 -15.96 -2.88
N LEU A 161 -3.25 -14.70 -2.51
CA LEU A 161 -3.69 -13.68 -3.48
C LEU A 161 -2.60 -13.39 -4.52
N ALA A 162 -1.36 -13.21 -4.06
CA ALA A 162 -0.22 -13.00 -4.95
C ALA A 162 0.02 -14.18 -5.91
N ASP A 163 -0.20 -15.41 -5.46
CA ASP A 163 -0.15 -16.62 -6.31
C ASP A 163 -1.29 -16.67 -7.33
N ALA A 164 -2.50 -16.31 -6.91
CA ALA A 164 -3.69 -16.40 -7.73
C ALA A 164 -3.76 -15.32 -8.82
N TRP A 165 -3.17 -14.14 -8.58
CA TRP A 165 -3.35 -12.96 -9.43
C TRP A 165 -2.05 -12.46 -10.06
N PRO A 166 -1.33 -13.26 -10.87
CA PRO A 166 -0.05 -12.86 -11.47
C PRO A 166 -0.18 -11.79 -12.56
N LYS A 167 -1.41 -11.51 -13.03
CA LYS A 167 -1.71 -10.51 -14.08
C LYS A 167 -2.21 -9.18 -13.53
N ILE A 168 -2.33 -9.06 -12.20
CA ILE A 168 -2.89 -7.89 -11.54
C ILE A 168 -2.06 -6.64 -11.86
N ARG A 169 -2.76 -5.53 -12.07
CA ARG A 169 -2.21 -4.19 -12.31
C ARG A 169 -2.64 -3.23 -11.21
N ASN A 170 -3.90 -3.32 -10.78
CA ASN A 170 -4.46 -2.46 -9.75
C ASN A 170 -5.08 -3.35 -8.68
N LEU A 171 -4.61 -3.23 -7.45
CA LEU A 171 -5.12 -4.01 -6.32
C LEU A 171 -5.39 -3.09 -5.13
N GLU A 172 -6.66 -2.86 -4.82
CA GLU A 172 -7.11 -2.04 -3.69
C GLU A 172 -7.95 -2.90 -2.75
N LEU A 173 -7.50 -3.06 -1.50
CA LEU A 173 -8.10 -3.96 -0.51
C LEU A 173 -8.36 -3.24 0.81
N GLY A 174 -9.56 -2.67 0.96
CA GLY A 174 -10.04 -2.11 2.23
C GLY A 174 -9.26 -0.91 2.73
N ASN A 175 -8.59 -0.18 1.84
CA ASN A 175 -7.78 0.99 2.14
C ASN A 175 -8.57 2.32 2.02
N THR A 176 -9.82 2.30 1.52
CA THR A 176 -10.72 3.48 1.53
C THR A 176 -11.50 3.63 2.83
N TYR A 177 -11.64 2.53 3.58
CA TYR A 177 -12.31 2.49 4.87
C TYR A 177 -11.48 1.59 5.77
N PRO A 178 -10.32 2.07 6.23
CA PRO A 178 -9.42 1.24 7.01
C PRO A 178 -10.11 0.71 8.26
N SER A 179 -9.74 -0.51 8.64
CA SER A 179 -10.29 -1.12 9.85
C SER A 179 -9.83 -0.33 11.07
N SER A 180 -10.67 -0.12 12.08
CA SER A 180 -10.25 0.44 13.37
C SER A 180 -9.27 -0.46 14.16
N ARG A 181 -8.72 -1.49 13.53
CA ARG A 181 -7.80 -2.46 14.10
C ARG A 181 -6.42 -2.26 13.52
N SER A 182 -5.43 -2.47 14.36
CA SER A 182 -4.07 -2.62 13.89
C SER A 182 -4.00 -3.73 12.83
N PRO A 183 -3.40 -3.45 11.66
CA PRO A 183 -3.20 -4.47 10.64
C PRO A 183 -2.38 -5.64 11.21
N ILE A 184 -2.72 -6.86 10.77
CA ILE A 184 -1.99 -8.08 11.18
C ILE A 184 -0.77 -8.31 10.29
N ILE A 185 -0.91 -8.02 9.00
CA ILE A 185 0.19 -8.17 8.05
C ILE A 185 1.24 -7.09 8.29
N LYS A 186 2.48 -7.45 8.03
CA LYS A 186 3.64 -6.58 8.19
C LYS A 186 4.19 -6.16 6.84
N THR A 187 5.16 -5.26 6.84
CA THR A 187 5.83 -4.80 5.62
C THR A 187 6.42 -5.95 4.80
N GLU A 188 6.96 -7.00 5.44
CA GLU A 188 7.48 -8.19 4.74
C GLU A 188 6.42 -8.98 3.97
N ASP A 189 5.15 -8.87 4.34
CA ASP A 189 4.05 -9.55 3.65
C ASP A 189 3.75 -8.92 2.28
N LEU A 190 4.35 -7.78 1.93
CA LEU A 190 4.24 -7.17 0.60
C LEU A 190 5.16 -7.84 -0.44
N ILE A 191 6.21 -8.56 0.02
CA ILE A 191 7.19 -9.24 -0.85
C ILE A 191 6.52 -10.21 -1.85
N PRO A 192 5.54 -11.05 -1.47
CA PRO A 192 4.77 -11.86 -2.41
C PRO A 192 4.28 -11.11 -3.65
N PHE A 193 3.69 -9.92 -3.47
CA PHE A 193 3.22 -9.11 -4.59
C PHE A 193 4.39 -8.59 -5.44
N ALA A 194 5.48 -8.15 -4.81
CA ALA A 194 6.70 -7.74 -5.51
C ALA A 194 7.26 -8.85 -6.42
N GLN A 195 7.23 -10.10 -5.94
CA GLN A 195 7.78 -11.27 -6.64
C GLN A 195 6.88 -11.83 -7.74
N ARG A 196 5.57 -11.90 -7.48
CA ARG A 196 4.64 -12.73 -8.26
C ARG A 196 3.66 -11.93 -9.10
N CYS A 197 3.58 -10.62 -8.88
CA CYS A 197 2.72 -9.70 -9.62
C CYS A 197 3.57 -8.67 -10.40
N PRO A 198 4.28 -9.09 -11.49
CA PRO A 198 5.24 -8.24 -12.21
C PRO A 198 4.60 -7.09 -13.01
N LYS A 199 3.26 -7.04 -13.08
CA LYS A 199 2.49 -5.99 -13.79
C LYS A 199 1.76 -5.04 -12.83
N LEU A 200 1.95 -5.21 -11.51
CA LEU A 200 1.31 -4.38 -10.51
C LEU A 200 1.80 -2.94 -10.68
N LEU A 201 0.88 -1.99 -10.78
CA LEU A 201 1.09 -0.55 -10.96
C LEU A 201 0.62 0.21 -9.71
N ASP A 202 -0.54 -0.18 -9.18
CA ASP A 202 -1.17 0.44 -8.03
C ASP A 202 -1.52 -0.63 -6.99
N LEU A 203 -1.14 -0.38 -5.74
CA LEU A 203 -1.40 -1.25 -4.60
C LEU A 203 -1.96 -0.42 -3.44
N GLY A 204 -3.18 -0.70 -3.02
CA GLY A 204 -3.74 -0.19 -1.78
C GLY A 204 -3.99 -1.30 -0.79
N ILE A 205 -3.31 -1.23 0.35
CA ILE A 205 -3.34 -2.24 1.38
C ILE A 205 -2.87 -1.66 2.70
N VAL A 206 -3.51 -2.04 3.80
CA VAL A 206 -3.15 -1.60 5.16
C VAL A 206 -2.24 -2.63 5.82
N PHE A 207 -1.09 -2.21 6.34
CA PHE A 207 -0.10 -3.08 6.98
C PHE A 207 0.62 -2.40 8.15
N ASP A 208 1.19 -3.18 9.06
CA ASP A 208 1.98 -2.68 10.19
C ASP A 208 3.42 -2.44 9.74
N ALA A 209 3.84 -1.17 9.73
CA ALA A 209 5.19 -0.73 9.38
C ALA A 209 6.03 -0.31 10.59
N GLN A 210 5.52 -0.46 11.82
CA GLN A 210 6.17 0.02 13.05
C GLN A 210 7.46 -0.74 13.37
N ASN A 211 7.56 -2.00 12.95
CA ASN A 211 8.66 -2.91 13.25
C ASN A 211 9.37 -3.41 11.98
N THR A 212 9.38 -2.60 10.92
CA THR A 212 9.99 -2.94 9.63
C THR A 212 11.46 -3.32 9.82
N GLN A 213 11.87 -4.41 9.19
CA GLN A 213 13.26 -4.87 9.21
C GLN A 213 13.84 -4.86 7.80
N LEU A 214 15.04 -4.29 7.67
CA LEU A 214 15.79 -4.32 6.43
C LEU A 214 16.17 -5.76 6.10
N ARG A 215 16.10 -6.10 4.81
CA ARG A 215 16.46 -7.42 4.32
C ARG A 215 17.98 -7.49 4.24
N SER A 216 18.56 -8.65 4.55
CA SER A 216 20.03 -8.84 4.49
C SER A 216 20.56 -9.10 3.08
N SER A 217 19.66 -9.18 2.09
CA SER A 217 20.01 -9.45 0.70
C SER A 217 19.08 -8.65 -0.21
N PRO A 218 19.60 -7.71 -1.03
CA PRO A 218 18.78 -6.96 -1.96
C PRO A 218 18.14 -7.93 -2.94
N GLY A 219 16.82 -7.86 -3.06
CA GLY A 219 16.09 -8.66 -4.03
C GLY A 219 16.01 -7.91 -5.34
N LEU A 220 16.45 -8.52 -6.45
CA LEU A 220 16.14 -7.99 -7.78
C LEU A 220 14.68 -8.29 -8.10
N PHE A 221 13.77 -7.42 -7.65
CA PHE A 221 12.37 -7.50 -8.01
C PHE A 221 12.13 -6.76 -9.32
N ASN A 222 11.68 -7.50 -10.34
CA ASN A 222 11.22 -6.92 -11.59
C ASN A 222 9.75 -6.52 -11.41
N ASN A 223 9.53 -5.39 -10.73
CA ASN A 223 8.21 -4.87 -10.40
C ASN A 223 7.97 -3.50 -11.05
N THR A 224 6.70 -3.19 -11.31
CA THR A 224 6.24 -1.98 -12.00
C THR A 224 5.42 -1.02 -11.11
N LEU A 225 5.34 -1.29 -9.81
CA LEU A 225 4.51 -0.53 -8.88
C LEU A 225 4.97 0.93 -8.84
N THR A 226 4.04 1.83 -9.11
CA THR A 226 4.26 3.28 -9.14
C THR A 226 3.51 4.00 -8.02
N ALA A 227 2.37 3.48 -7.56
CA ALA A 227 1.60 4.09 -6.49
C ALA A 227 1.29 3.09 -5.37
N LEU A 228 1.50 3.51 -4.12
CA LEU A 228 1.16 2.75 -2.92
C LEU A 228 0.15 3.53 -2.07
N SER A 229 -1.02 2.96 -1.81
CA SER A 229 -1.98 3.48 -0.85
C SER A 229 -1.85 2.75 0.48
N VAL A 230 -1.44 3.48 1.51
CA VAL A 230 -1.17 2.94 2.85
C VAL A 230 -2.27 3.25 3.86
N ALA A 231 -3.25 4.08 3.49
CA ALA A 231 -4.34 4.53 4.35
C ALA A 231 -3.84 5.01 5.74
N ASP A 232 -4.22 4.33 6.81
CA ASP A 232 -3.84 4.57 8.21
C ASP A 232 -2.77 3.62 8.75
N SER A 233 -1.98 2.99 7.86
CA SER A 233 -0.92 2.04 8.22
C SER A 233 0.03 2.65 9.26
N PRO A 234 0.19 2.03 10.45
CA PRO A 234 1.02 2.59 11.51
C PRO A 234 2.50 2.45 11.15
N ILE A 235 3.28 3.47 11.48
CA ILE A 235 4.71 3.57 11.15
C ILE A 235 5.45 4.24 12.32
N ASN A 236 6.71 3.83 12.54
CA ASN A 236 7.58 4.43 13.56
C ASN A 236 8.90 4.96 12.98
N ASP A 237 9.41 4.34 11.90
CA ASP A 237 10.70 4.70 11.30
C ASP A 237 10.56 4.85 9.77
N PRO A 238 10.32 6.08 9.28
CA PRO A 238 10.23 6.38 7.86
C PRO A 238 11.45 5.97 7.05
N ALA A 239 12.65 6.09 7.63
CA ALA A 239 13.91 5.81 6.94
C ALA A 239 14.06 4.32 6.62
N ILE A 240 13.77 3.47 7.62
CA ILE A 240 13.81 2.01 7.44
C ILE A 240 12.71 1.55 6.47
N VAL A 241 11.50 2.09 6.60
CA VAL A 241 10.36 1.75 5.72
C VAL A 241 10.64 2.14 4.28
N ALA A 242 11.13 3.35 4.02
CA ALA A 242 11.47 3.80 2.67
C ALA A 242 12.56 2.94 2.03
N ALA A 243 13.60 2.58 2.80
CA ALA A 243 14.67 1.73 2.29
C ALA A 243 14.17 0.32 1.96
N PHE A 244 13.30 -0.24 2.80
CA PHE A 244 12.63 -1.51 2.52
C PHE A 244 11.76 -1.45 1.27
N LEU A 245 10.89 -0.43 1.15
CA LEU A 245 10.01 -0.26 0.00
C LEU A 245 10.80 -0.02 -1.29
N SER A 246 11.90 0.72 -1.22
CA SER A 246 12.80 0.94 -2.37
C SER A 246 13.48 -0.36 -2.84
N ASP A 247 13.80 -1.29 -1.94
CA ASP A 247 14.31 -2.63 -2.30
C ASP A 247 13.25 -3.43 -3.06
N ILE A 248 12.02 -3.52 -2.53
CA ILE A 248 11.00 -4.41 -3.09
C ILE A 248 10.18 -3.81 -4.24
N PHE A 249 10.04 -2.49 -4.28
CA PHE A 249 9.29 -1.72 -5.27
C PHE A 249 10.10 -0.49 -5.72
N PRO A 250 11.16 -0.68 -6.53
CA PRO A 250 12.12 0.37 -6.87
C PRO A 250 11.57 1.49 -7.77
N ARG A 251 10.29 1.42 -8.16
CA ARG A 251 9.62 2.36 -9.08
C ARG A 251 8.47 3.12 -8.42
N ILE A 252 8.30 3.04 -7.10
CA ILE A 252 7.28 3.85 -6.41
C ILE A 252 7.59 5.33 -6.66
N GLU A 253 6.59 6.03 -7.17
CA GLU A 253 6.60 7.47 -7.47
C GLU A 253 5.69 8.24 -6.51
N SER A 254 4.66 7.60 -5.94
CA SER A 254 3.74 8.25 -5.01
C SER A 254 3.27 7.34 -3.88
N ILE A 255 3.07 7.94 -2.70
CA ILE A 255 2.41 7.31 -1.56
C ILE A 255 1.17 8.11 -1.20
N THR A 256 0.02 7.44 -1.15
CA THR A 256 -1.23 8.03 -0.68
C THR A 256 -1.57 7.50 0.71
N TYR A 257 -1.93 8.40 1.60
CA TYR A 257 -2.31 8.12 2.98
C TYR A 257 -3.60 8.88 3.29
N GLU A 258 -4.42 8.33 4.18
CA GLU A 258 -5.75 8.86 4.41
C GLU A 258 -5.68 10.10 5.32
N ASN A 259 -6.10 11.26 4.81
CA ASN A 259 -6.11 12.52 5.55
C ASN A 259 -7.53 12.98 5.96
N GLU A 260 -8.60 12.32 5.48
CA GLU A 260 -9.93 12.94 5.42
C GLU A 260 -10.99 12.35 6.38
N TRP A 261 -10.71 11.23 7.07
CA TRP A 261 -11.67 10.58 7.98
C TRP A 261 -11.57 11.02 9.46
N TRP A 262 -10.76 12.05 9.74
CA TRP A 262 -10.42 12.52 11.08
C TRP A 262 -11.55 13.26 11.83
N ASP A 263 -12.71 13.46 11.20
CA ASP A 263 -13.93 13.92 11.90
C ASP A 263 -14.67 12.77 12.65
N SER A 264 -14.05 11.59 12.76
CA SER A 264 -14.57 10.50 13.60
C SER A 264 -14.41 10.84 15.09
N PRO A 265 -15.51 10.83 15.89
CA PRO A 265 -15.45 11.13 17.31
C PRO A 265 -14.80 9.96 18.06
N GLY A 266 -13.48 10.02 18.28
CA GLY A 266 -12.76 9.06 19.14
C GLY A 266 -11.29 8.80 18.82
N GLY A 267 -10.76 9.22 17.67
CA GLY A 267 -9.33 9.19 17.39
C GLY A 267 -8.61 10.42 17.96
N ASP A 268 -7.37 10.27 18.41
CA ASP A 268 -6.53 11.44 18.72
C ASP A 268 -6.11 12.11 17.40
N PRO A 269 -6.57 13.34 17.11
CA PRO A 269 -6.20 14.05 15.89
C PRO A 269 -4.68 14.31 15.78
N GLU A 270 -3.95 14.24 16.89
CA GLU A 270 -2.50 14.44 16.92
C GLU A 270 -1.75 13.22 16.37
N ASP A 271 -2.14 12.00 16.78
CA ASP A 271 -1.54 10.73 16.31
C ASP A 271 -1.73 10.53 14.80
N ALA A 272 -2.91 10.86 14.26
CA ALA A 272 -3.20 10.76 12.84
C ALA A 272 -2.33 11.72 12.02
N ARG A 273 -2.09 12.94 12.54
CA ARG A 273 -1.21 13.93 11.90
C ARG A 273 0.25 13.51 11.95
N GLU A 274 0.69 12.86 13.03
CA GLU A 274 2.05 12.33 13.14
C GLU A 274 2.27 11.20 12.13
N THR A 275 1.35 10.23 12.06
CA THR A 275 1.41 9.12 11.09
C THR A 275 1.45 9.63 9.65
N ALA A 276 0.63 10.63 9.31
CA ALA A 276 0.64 11.26 7.99
C ALA A 276 1.99 11.92 7.66
N ARG A 277 2.59 12.65 8.62
CA ARG A 277 3.94 13.25 8.45
C ARG A 277 5.02 12.18 8.26
N MET A 278 4.91 11.05 8.94
CA MET A 278 5.85 9.94 8.76
C MET A 278 5.77 9.35 7.35
N TRP A 279 4.57 9.18 6.78
CA TRP A 279 4.41 8.72 5.39
C TRP A 279 4.84 9.75 4.34
N GLU A 280 4.61 11.05 4.59
CA GLU A 280 5.16 12.13 3.78
C GLU A 280 6.71 12.07 3.74
N GLU A 281 7.34 11.76 4.88
CA GLU A 281 8.78 11.57 4.95
C GLU A 281 9.26 10.34 4.17
N VAL A 282 8.50 9.22 4.19
CA VAL A 282 8.78 8.04 3.36
C VAL A 282 8.76 8.38 1.87
N GLU A 283 7.74 9.10 1.39
CA GLU A 283 7.63 9.51 -0.02
C GLU A 283 8.86 10.34 -0.45
N ARG A 284 9.26 11.30 0.40
CA ARG A 284 10.44 12.16 0.17
C ARG A 284 11.76 11.37 0.15
N LEU A 285 11.89 10.35 0.99
CA LEU A 285 13.01 9.42 1.01
C LEU A 285 13.08 8.58 -0.27
N LEU A 286 11.94 8.06 -0.74
CA LEU A 286 11.87 7.28 -1.97
C LEU A 286 12.32 8.09 -3.19
N GLU A 287 11.87 9.34 -3.31
CA GLU A 287 12.37 10.24 -4.36
C GLU A 287 13.90 10.42 -4.29
N THR A 288 14.43 10.52 -3.08
CA THR A 288 15.86 10.69 -2.84
C THR A 288 16.64 9.44 -3.26
N PHE A 289 16.15 8.25 -2.89
CA PHE A 289 16.76 6.98 -3.26
C PHE A 289 16.71 6.72 -4.77
N ALA A 290 15.64 7.14 -5.44
CA ALA A 290 15.55 7.10 -6.90
C ALA A 290 16.62 7.97 -7.57
N LYS A 291 16.90 9.17 -7.02
CA LYS A 291 17.96 10.09 -7.52
C LYS A 291 19.37 9.61 -7.16
N HIS A 292 19.53 8.98 -6.00
CA HIS A 292 20.82 8.54 -5.46
C HIS A 292 20.73 7.12 -4.86
N PRO A 293 20.78 6.05 -5.69
CA PRO A 293 20.62 4.67 -5.23
C PRO A 293 21.63 4.22 -4.16
N ILE A 294 22.80 4.88 -4.10
CA ILE A 294 23.81 4.64 -3.05
C ILE A 294 23.29 4.95 -1.64
N LEU A 295 22.33 5.87 -1.50
CA LEU A 295 21.72 6.19 -0.21
C LEU A 295 20.88 5.02 0.31
N ALA A 296 20.08 4.36 -0.53
CA ALA A 296 19.32 3.18 -0.11
C ALA A 296 20.24 2.10 0.49
N ASN A 297 21.36 1.80 -0.18
CA ASN A 297 22.35 0.83 0.30
C ASN A 297 22.97 1.24 1.66
N LEU A 298 23.22 2.54 1.86
CA LEU A 298 23.79 3.04 3.10
C LEU A 298 22.81 2.98 4.27
N PHE A 299 21.52 3.22 4.02
CA PHE A 299 20.47 3.06 5.02
C PHE A 299 20.29 1.58 5.39
N GLU A 300 20.38 0.69 4.41
CA GLU A 300 20.33 -0.76 4.64
C GLU A 300 21.52 -1.22 5.49
N LYS A 301 22.73 -0.75 5.16
CA LYS A 301 23.98 -1.17 5.81
C LYS A 301 24.17 -0.55 7.19
N HIS A 302 23.76 0.71 7.37
CA HIS A 302 23.99 1.51 8.59
C HIS A 302 22.69 2.13 9.13
N PRO A 303 21.67 1.34 9.51
CA PRO A 303 20.34 1.86 9.85
C PRO A 303 20.34 2.84 11.02
N ARG A 304 21.21 2.63 12.01
CA ARG A 304 21.36 3.52 13.18
C ARG A 304 21.80 4.93 12.80
N ALA A 305 22.50 5.09 11.69
CA ALA A 305 22.98 6.36 11.18
C ALA A 305 22.08 6.93 10.07
N GLY A 306 21.02 6.22 9.67
CA GLY A 306 20.19 6.55 8.50
C GLY A 306 19.48 7.89 8.62
N SER A 307 18.85 8.16 9.78
CA SER A 307 18.16 9.43 10.03
C SER A 307 19.11 10.64 9.93
N GLY A 308 20.27 10.56 10.59
CA GLY A 308 21.29 11.61 10.52
C GLY A 308 21.88 11.77 9.12
N LEU A 309 22.08 10.66 8.40
CA LEU A 309 22.50 10.67 7.00
C LEU A 309 21.48 11.39 6.12
N PHE A 310 20.19 11.10 6.30
CA PHE A 310 19.15 11.76 5.53
C PHE A 310 19.08 13.25 5.79
N GLN A 311 19.10 13.63 7.06
CA GLN A 311 18.99 15.02 7.45
C GLN A 311 20.14 15.86 6.88
N ALA A 312 21.38 15.34 6.95
CA ALA A 312 22.51 15.96 6.30
C ALA A 312 22.39 15.99 4.76
N TYR A 313 21.83 14.96 4.13
CA TYR A 313 21.55 15.00 2.68
C TYR A 313 20.59 16.14 2.31
N ASN A 314 19.56 16.39 3.13
CA ASN A 314 18.56 17.42 2.85
C ASN A 314 19.06 18.84 3.10
N ASP A 315 19.94 19.01 4.08
CA ASP A 315 20.54 20.30 4.39
C ASP A 315 21.62 20.69 3.37
N ILE A 316 22.29 19.70 2.76
CA ILE A 316 23.49 19.97 1.96
C ILE A 316 23.34 19.61 0.48
N VAL A 317 23.53 20.61 -0.37
CA VAL A 317 23.59 20.44 -1.83
C VAL A 317 24.95 19.85 -2.21
N TYR A 318 25.08 18.52 -2.25
CA TYR A 318 26.33 17.84 -2.60
C TYR A 318 26.22 16.82 -3.73
N GLU A 319 27.37 16.53 -4.34
CA GLU A 319 27.48 15.76 -5.58
C GLU A 319 27.76 14.27 -5.35
N GLN A 320 28.38 13.89 -4.22
CA GLN A 320 28.80 12.50 -4.00
C GLN A 320 28.59 12.03 -2.56
N VAL A 321 28.02 10.82 -2.44
CA VAL A 321 27.89 10.09 -1.17
C VAL A 321 28.94 8.98 -1.13
N VAL A 322 29.56 8.77 0.02
CA VAL A 322 30.66 7.81 0.24
C VAL A 322 30.33 6.90 1.43
N ASP A 323 30.54 5.59 1.27
CA ASP A 323 30.43 4.62 2.37
C ASP A 323 31.74 4.58 3.18
N LEU A 324 31.63 4.83 4.49
CA LEU A 324 32.72 4.71 5.44
C LEU A 324 32.55 3.40 6.24
N ASP A 325 32.83 2.27 5.59
CA ASP A 325 32.68 0.92 6.18
C ASP A 325 33.30 0.77 7.57
N ARG A 326 34.47 1.36 7.81
CA ARG A 326 35.19 1.24 9.09
C ARG A 326 34.57 2.10 10.20
N CYS A 327 33.72 3.03 9.81
CA CYS A 327 33.04 3.97 10.68
C CYS A 327 31.56 3.63 10.82
N GLU A 328 31.06 2.62 10.10
CA GLU A 328 29.65 2.23 10.05
C GLU A 328 28.72 3.42 9.71
N ARG A 329 29.12 4.24 8.72
CA ARG A 329 28.36 5.44 8.29
C ARG A 329 28.52 5.78 6.82
N GLY A 330 27.55 6.52 6.29
CA GLY A 330 27.73 7.31 5.08
C GLY A 330 28.38 8.67 5.37
N ALA A 331 29.01 9.25 4.35
CA ALA A 331 29.55 10.61 4.35
C ALA A 331 29.22 11.32 3.04
N PHE A 332 29.20 12.64 3.07
CA PHE A 332 29.02 13.47 1.89
C PHE A 332 30.32 14.14 1.50
N GLN A 333 30.58 14.15 0.21
CA GLN A 333 31.69 14.86 -0.39
C GLN A 333 31.14 15.87 -1.39
N GLY A 334 31.64 17.11 -1.31
CA GLY A 334 31.33 18.10 -2.32
C GLY A 334 32.10 19.39 -2.14
N LYS A 335 31.81 20.36 -3.00
CA LYS A 335 32.54 21.62 -3.07
C LYS A 335 31.70 22.75 -2.52
N LYS A 336 32.32 23.65 -1.76
CA LYS A 336 31.65 24.90 -1.36
C LYS A 336 31.57 25.83 -2.57
N LYS A 337 30.42 26.48 -2.74
CA LYS A 337 30.17 27.47 -3.79
C LYS A 337 31.34 28.47 -3.84
N ASP A 338 31.93 28.63 -5.02
CA ASP A 338 33.08 29.51 -5.31
C ASP A 338 34.44 29.08 -4.70
N THR A 339 34.60 27.80 -4.34
CA THR A 339 35.90 27.23 -3.95
C THR A 339 36.16 25.88 -4.59
N ASP A 340 37.42 25.60 -4.93
CA ASP A 340 37.86 24.26 -5.38
C ASP A 340 38.10 23.29 -4.22
N THR A 341 37.93 23.74 -2.97
CA THR A 341 38.12 22.91 -1.78
C THR A 341 36.99 21.91 -1.65
N VAL A 342 37.35 20.62 -1.69
CA VAL A 342 36.43 19.53 -1.41
C VAL A 342 36.27 19.39 0.11
N LEU A 343 35.03 19.52 0.57
CA LEU A 343 34.63 19.35 1.95
C LEU A 343 34.04 17.95 2.13
N HIS A 344 34.24 17.41 3.33
CA HIS A 344 33.69 16.12 3.72
C HIS A 344 32.84 16.32 4.95
N VAL A 345 31.58 15.94 4.86
CA VAL A 345 30.63 15.97 5.97
C VAL A 345 30.33 14.55 6.40
N VAL A 346 30.48 14.27 7.69
CA VAL A 346 30.07 13.00 8.28
C VAL A 346 28.96 13.27 9.30
N PRO A 347 27.73 12.82 9.04
CA PRO A 347 26.61 13.02 9.95
C PRO A 347 26.70 12.12 11.19
N CYS A 348 26.30 12.66 12.33
CA CYS A 348 26.26 11.96 13.61
C CYS A 348 25.06 12.48 14.41
N SER A 349 24.33 11.59 15.06
CA SER A 349 23.28 12.00 15.98
C SER A 349 23.87 12.56 17.28
N LEU A 350 23.19 13.53 17.87
CA LEU A 350 23.56 14.14 19.15
C LEU A 350 23.69 13.09 20.28
N SER A 351 22.95 11.97 20.20
CA SER A 351 22.98 10.89 21.17
C SER A 351 24.18 9.95 21.01
N GLU A 352 24.98 10.10 19.94
CA GLU A 352 26.08 9.20 19.63
C GLU A 352 27.41 9.67 20.23
N THR A 353 28.22 8.70 20.66
CA THR A 353 29.56 8.97 21.17
C THR A 353 30.61 8.73 20.07
N VAL A 354 31.29 9.80 19.65
CA VAL A 354 32.35 9.73 18.64
C VAL A 354 33.70 9.51 19.31
N SER A 355 34.33 8.36 19.05
CA SER A 355 35.66 8.04 19.60
C SER A 355 36.80 8.61 18.74
N PHE A 356 37.97 8.81 19.35
CA PHE A 356 39.16 9.26 18.61
C PHE A 356 39.62 8.25 17.55
N ALA A 357 39.53 6.95 17.85
CA ALA A 357 39.85 5.90 16.90
C ALA A 357 38.91 5.93 15.68
N TRP A 358 37.63 6.19 15.92
CA TRP A 358 36.63 6.37 14.86
C TRP A 358 36.96 7.56 13.96
N LEU A 359 37.32 8.71 14.53
CA LEU A 359 37.72 9.90 13.76
C LEU A 359 38.96 9.64 12.91
N GLN A 360 39.96 8.95 13.46
CA GLN A 360 41.16 8.57 12.69
C GLN A 360 40.82 7.66 11.51
N ALA A 361 39.90 6.71 11.68
CA ALA A 361 39.43 5.85 10.59
C ALA A 361 38.73 6.67 9.49
N ALA A 362 37.88 7.62 9.87
CA ALA A 362 37.19 8.50 8.92
C ALA A 362 38.17 9.37 8.12
N PHE A 363 39.15 10.02 8.78
CA PHE A 363 40.20 10.77 8.09
C PHE A 363 41.00 9.91 7.11
N ALA A 364 41.33 8.68 7.51
CA ALA A 364 42.10 7.76 6.68
C ALA A 364 41.30 7.29 5.45
N GLN A 365 40.01 6.95 5.59
CA GLN A 365 39.17 6.53 4.46
C GLN A 365 38.86 7.69 3.50
N LEU A 366 38.56 8.88 4.03
CA LEU A 366 38.27 10.07 3.22
C LEU A 366 39.52 10.73 2.63
N ASN A 367 40.72 10.32 3.07
CA ASN A 367 42.00 10.89 2.66
C ASN A 367 42.02 12.44 2.75
N THR A 368 41.54 12.97 3.87
CA THR A 368 41.41 14.41 4.13
C THR A 368 42.10 14.81 5.43
N LYS A 369 42.43 16.10 5.56
CA LYS A 369 42.92 16.70 6.81
C LYS A 369 41.83 17.36 7.62
N GLU A 370 40.65 17.55 7.03
CA GLU A 370 39.52 18.26 7.63
C GLU A 370 38.22 17.51 7.34
N ILE A 371 37.41 17.32 8.38
CA ILE A 371 36.07 16.74 8.33
C ILE A 371 35.12 17.68 9.07
N TYR A 372 33.91 17.84 8.55
CA TYR A 372 32.81 18.50 9.23
C TYR A 372 31.91 17.42 9.83
N LEU A 373 31.80 17.37 11.16
CA LEU A 373 30.78 16.55 11.81
C LEU A 373 29.45 17.31 11.76
N GLY A 374 28.47 16.77 11.03
CA GLY A 374 27.10 17.27 11.03
C GLY A 374 26.34 16.64 12.19
N ILE A 375 26.21 17.38 13.30
CA ILE A 375 25.50 16.89 14.48
C ILE A 375 24.00 17.12 14.27
N THR A 376 23.25 16.03 14.20
CA THR A 376 21.81 16.00 13.96
C THR A 376 21.04 15.79 15.25
N SER A 377 19.93 16.49 15.42
CA SER A 377 18.99 16.32 16.53
C SER A 377 17.62 15.84 16.07
N GLU A 378 16.81 15.37 17.03
CA GLU A 378 15.47 14.83 16.80
C GLU A 378 14.49 15.87 16.24
N ASP A 379 14.74 17.17 16.43
CA ASP A 379 13.93 18.28 15.90
C ASP A 379 14.29 18.67 14.46
N ALA A 380 15.02 17.80 13.74
CA ALA A 380 15.51 18.02 12.39
C ALA A 380 16.45 19.24 12.22
N SER A 381 17.09 19.73 13.30
CA SER A 381 18.19 20.70 13.19
C SER A 381 19.58 20.03 13.07
N ILE A 382 20.47 20.66 12.30
CA ILE A 382 21.84 20.17 12.06
C ILE A 382 22.87 21.27 12.30
N VAL A 383 23.98 20.92 12.97
CA VAL A 383 25.09 21.84 13.25
C VAL A 383 26.42 21.23 12.83
N TYR A 384 27.23 22.00 12.10
CA TYR A 384 28.50 21.52 11.58
C TYR A 384 29.69 21.93 12.44
N TYR A 385 30.44 20.94 12.92
CA TYR A 385 31.71 21.14 13.64
C TYR A 385 32.89 20.73 12.78
N LYS A 386 33.78 21.69 12.51
CA LYS A 386 35.03 21.42 11.81
C LYS A 386 36.04 20.73 12.74
N ILE A 387 36.48 19.54 12.35
CA ILE A 387 37.56 18.80 13.01
C ILE A 387 38.74 18.67 12.04
N SER A 388 39.94 18.97 12.53
CA SER A 388 41.19 18.85 11.77
C SER A 388 42.05 17.71 12.31
N GLN A 389 42.78 17.03 11.42
CA GLN A 389 43.71 15.98 11.75
C GLN A 389 44.93 16.57 12.49
N GLY A 390 44.86 16.62 13.83
CA GLY A 390 45.91 17.15 14.69
C GLY A 390 45.36 18.08 15.76
N VAL A 391 44.74 17.52 16.81
CA VAL A 391 44.55 18.25 18.07
C VAL A 391 45.95 18.41 18.67
N ALA A 392 46.60 19.53 18.38
CA ALA A 392 47.81 19.93 19.09
C ALA A 392 47.44 20.04 20.58
N LYS A 393 48.12 19.27 21.43
CA LYS A 393 48.15 19.57 22.87
C LYS A 393 48.50 21.06 23.01
N PRO A 394 47.75 21.86 23.78
CA PRO A 394 48.22 23.20 24.10
C PRO A 394 49.60 23.06 24.79
N PRO A 395 50.61 23.85 24.39
CA PRO A 395 51.89 23.83 25.07
C PRO A 395 51.66 24.20 26.55
N VAL A 396 52.23 23.39 27.44
CA VAL A 396 52.15 23.50 28.90
C VAL A 396 52.87 24.75 29.37
#